data_AF-A0A7V1KZ28-F1
#
_entry.id   AF-A0A7V1KZ28-F1
#
_cell.length_a   1.000
_cell.length_b   1.000
_cell.length_c   1.000
_cell.angle_alpha   90.00
_cell.angle_beta   90.00
_cell.angle_gamma   90.00
#
_symmetry.space_group_name_H-M   'P 1'
#
loop_
_entity.id
_entity.type
_entity.pdbx_description
1 polymer ?
#
loop_
_entity_poly.entity_id
_entity_poly.type
_entity_poly.pdbx_seq_one_letter_code
_entity_poly.pdbx_strand_id
1 'polypeptide(L)'
;MKAVRVFTLAIFLISLVSLGYPQAAPNYFECSVEKAKQGITNLLTGWLELPFQVYKGAKGGLREGEPTLRILGGFFGIFRGIIHGLGRTASGAIQLSTFFLPNPKDNRGVGVPLDSQYVWEEGEQYSLGEDGLSPIGEKAIRGLYNTGLGILDMPGQFIKGIKEGKPWIGLANSILFPAARIISGAFDLGTVLLPNSPEGYGYPLEEKYPWDALIEGNYYNEL
;
A
#
# COMPACT_ATOMS: atom_id res chain seq x y z
N MET A 1 -23.93 15.20 -18.21
CA MET A 1 -22.66 15.32 -18.98
C MET A 1 -21.39 15.04 -18.17
N LYS A 2 -21.25 15.48 -16.91
CA LYS A 2 -20.02 15.23 -16.11
C LYS A 2 -19.74 13.74 -15.88
N ALA A 3 -20.75 12.95 -15.49
CA ALA A 3 -20.60 11.52 -15.24
C ALA A 3 -20.14 10.74 -16.49
N VAL A 4 -20.66 11.09 -17.68
CA VAL A 4 -20.28 10.47 -18.96
C VAL A 4 -18.80 10.74 -19.27
N ARG A 5 -18.31 11.98 -19.05
CA ARG A 5 -16.90 12.32 -19.27
C ARG A 5 -15.95 11.58 -18.32
N VAL A 6 -16.34 11.44 -17.05
CA VAL A 6 -15.57 10.65 -16.05
C VAL A 6 -15.52 9.18 -16.46
N PHE A 7 -16.65 8.63 -16.91
CA PHE A 7 -16.73 7.24 -17.34
C PHE A 7 -15.91 6.97 -18.61
N THR A 8 -15.96 7.86 -19.60
CA THR A 8 -15.13 7.75 -20.82
C THR A 8 -13.63 7.87 -20.51
N LEU A 9 -13.24 8.77 -19.59
CA LEU A 9 -11.85 8.90 -19.16
C LEU A 9 -11.38 7.63 -18.43
N ALA A 10 -12.22 7.07 -17.55
CA ALA A 10 -11.94 5.81 -16.87
C ALA A 10 -11.78 4.66 -17.85
N ILE A 11 -12.68 4.52 -18.84
CA ILE A 11 -12.56 3.51 -19.90
C ILE A 11 -11.28 3.73 -20.70
N PHE A 12 -10.96 4.97 -21.07
CA PHE A 12 -9.74 5.28 -21.82
C PHE A 12 -8.48 4.93 -21.03
N LEU A 13 -8.43 5.26 -19.73
CA LEU A 13 -7.33 4.87 -18.85
C LEU A 13 -7.23 3.35 -18.69
N ILE A 14 -8.36 2.65 -18.51
CA ILE A 14 -8.41 1.18 -18.47
C ILE A 14 -7.95 0.59 -19.80
N SER A 15 -8.28 1.23 -20.93
CA SER A 15 -7.84 0.81 -22.26
C SER A 15 -6.34 0.98 -22.44
N LEU A 16 -5.77 2.11 -21.98
CA LEU A 16 -4.33 2.35 -21.98
C LEU A 16 -3.59 1.32 -21.10
N VAL A 17 -4.15 0.98 -19.93
CA VAL A 17 -3.64 -0.09 -19.06
C VAL A 17 -3.78 -1.46 -19.75
N SER A 18 -4.84 -1.71 -20.51
CA SER A 18 -5.04 -2.98 -21.22
C SER A 18 -4.09 -3.17 -22.41
N LEU A 19 -3.64 -2.07 -23.03
CA LEU A 19 -2.75 -2.10 -24.20
C LEU A 19 -1.26 -2.30 -23.85
N GLY A 20 -0.84 -2.00 -22.62
CA GLY A 20 0.57 -2.08 -22.20
C GLY A 20 0.98 -3.33 -21.42
N TYR A 21 0.04 -4.01 -20.77
CA TYR A 21 0.37 -4.96 -19.68
C TYR A 21 0.31 -6.46 -19.98
N PRO A 22 -0.46 -6.98 -20.96
CA PRO A 22 -0.53 -8.44 -21.17
C PRO A 22 0.79 -9.13 -21.54
N GLN A 23 1.84 -8.37 -21.91
CA GLN A 23 3.14 -8.90 -22.36
C GLN A 23 4.32 -8.61 -21.42
N ALA A 24 4.11 -7.92 -20.29
CA ALA A 24 5.18 -7.51 -19.38
C ALA A 24 5.13 -8.18 -17.99
N ALA A 25 3.99 -8.76 -17.60
CA ALA A 25 3.85 -9.45 -16.31
C ALA A 25 2.73 -10.49 -16.37
N PRO A 26 3.04 -11.81 -16.44
CA PRO A 26 2.03 -12.86 -16.65
C PRO A 26 0.98 -12.94 -15.53
N ASN A 27 1.25 -12.38 -14.35
CA ASN A 27 0.37 -12.38 -13.19
C ASN A 27 -0.29 -11.02 -12.89
N TYR A 28 -0.14 -9.99 -13.74
CA TYR A 28 -0.62 -8.64 -13.44
C TYR A 28 -2.12 -8.56 -13.11
N PHE A 29 -2.93 -9.22 -13.94
CA PHE A 29 -4.38 -9.24 -13.75
C PHE A 29 -4.75 -9.93 -12.43
N GLU A 30 -4.09 -11.04 -12.11
CA GLU A 30 -4.28 -11.76 -10.86
C GLU A 30 -3.93 -10.89 -9.65
N CYS A 31 -2.76 -10.26 -9.66
CA CYS A 31 -2.34 -9.32 -8.61
C CYS A 31 -3.29 -8.12 -8.48
N SER A 32 -3.80 -7.59 -9.61
CA SER A 32 -4.75 -6.47 -9.61
C SER A 32 -6.11 -6.87 -9.02
N VAL A 33 -6.60 -8.06 -9.36
CA VAL A 33 -7.83 -8.63 -8.80
C VAL A 33 -7.66 -8.91 -7.31
N GLU A 34 -6.50 -9.43 -6.89
CA GLU A 34 -6.18 -9.65 -5.49
C GLU A 34 -6.14 -8.33 -4.70
N LYS A 35 -5.49 -7.29 -5.24
CA LYS A 35 -5.50 -5.93 -4.66
C LYS A 35 -6.92 -5.38 -4.54
N ALA A 36 -7.78 -5.60 -5.54
CA ALA A 36 -9.18 -5.18 -5.48
C ALA A 36 -9.98 -5.95 -4.41
N LYS A 37 -9.84 -7.27 -4.35
CA LYS A 37 -10.47 -8.13 -3.34
C LYS A 37 -10.05 -7.71 -1.94
N GLN A 38 -8.75 -7.53 -1.71
CA GLN A 38 -8.24 -7.06 -0.44
C GLN A 38 -8.76 -5.65 -0.11
N GLY A 39 -8.81 -4.77 -1.11
CA GLY A 39 -9.35 -3.42 -0.97
C GLY A 39 -10.79 -3.41 -0.47
N ILE A 40 -11.66 -4.23 -1.09
CA ILE A 40 -13.06 -4.41 -0.67
C ILE A 40 -13.12 -4.95 0.76
N THR A 41 -12.37 -6.02 1.05
CA THR A 41 -12.36 -6.65 2.36
C THR A 41 -11.94 -5.66 3.45
N ASN A 42 -10.79 -5.01 3.30
CA ASN A 42 -10.30 -4.03 4.26
C ASN A 42 -11.25 -2.83 4.44
N LEU A 43 -11.82 -2.33 3.34
CA LEU A 43 -12.77 -1.22 3.38
C LEU A 43 -14.00 -1.56 4.20
N LEU A 44 -14.56 -2.76 4.00
CA LEU A 44 -15.81 -3.19 4.63
C LEU A 44 -15.62 -3.76 6.04
N THR A 45 -14.41 -4.18 6.40
CA THR A 45 -14.15 -4.91 7.66
C THR A 45 -13.37 -4.10 8.69
N GLY A 46 -12.94 -2.87 8.37
CA GLY A 46 -12.23 -2.00 9.31
C GLY A 46 -12.96 -1.76 10.64
N TRP A 47 -14.29 -1.75 10.65
CA TRP A 47 -15.07 -1.58 11.89
C TRP A 47 -14.93 -2.76 12.87
N LEU A 48 -14.55 -3.95 12.39
CA LEU A 48 -14.31 -5.12 13.24
C LEU A 48 -13.00 -4.99 14.04
N GLU A 49 -12.09 -4.08 13.69
CA GLU A 49 -10.86 -3.88 14.47
C GLU A 49 -11.18 -3.46 15.90
N LEU A 50 -12.23 -2.67 16.12
CA LEU A 50 -12.58 -2.22 17.47
C LEU A 50 -12.90 -3.38 18.43
N PRO A 51 -13.89 -4.25 18.16
CA PRO A 51 -14.18 -5.36 19.06
C PRO A 51 -13.01 -6.34 19.19
N PHE A 52 -12.25 -6.60 18.12
CA PHE A 52 -11.11 -7.52 18.17
C PHE A 52 -9.94 -6.96 19.02
N GLN A 53 -9.61 -5.68 18.88
CA GLN A 53 -8.53 -5.06 19.67
C GLN A 53 -8.89 -4.90 21.15
N VAL A 54 -10.17 -4.62 21.46
CA VAL A 54 -10.67 -4.64 22.85
C VAL A 54 -10.55 -6.04 23.45
N TYR A 55 -10.92 -7.08 22.68
CA TYR A 55 -10.79 -8.46 23.12
C TYR A 55 -9.32 -8.85 23.35
N LYS A 56 -8.41 -8.53 22.40
CA LYS A 56 -6.97 -8.78 22.54
C LYS A 56 -6.39 -8.08 23.77
N GLY A 57 -6.70 -6.80 23.96
CA GLY A 57 -6.26 -6.03 25.12
C GLY A 57 -6.80 -6.58 26.45
N ALA A 58 -8.08 -6.99 26.49
CA ALA A 58 -8.68 -7.58 27.69
C ALA A 58 -8.12 -8.97 28.03
N LYS A 59 -7.69 -9.75 27.02
CA LYS A 59 -7.09 -11.08 27.16
C LYS A 59 -5.62 -10.99 27.58
N GLY A 60 -4.84 -10.14 26.90
CA GLY A 60 -3.38 -10.04 27.02
C GLY A 60 -2.88 -9.10 28.13
N GLY A 61 -3.64 -8.06 28.50
CA GLY A 61 -3.14 -6.97 29.35
C GLY A 61 -2.48 -5.86 28.53
N LEU A 62 -1.61 -5.04 29.15
CA LEU A 62 -0.88 -3.97 28.44
C LEU A 62 0.24 -4.51 27.54
N ARG A 63 0.77 -5.68 27.91
CA ARG A 63 1.78 -6.45 27.19
C ARG A 63 1.47 -7.93 27.33
N GLU A 64 1.80 -8.70 26.30
CA GLU A 64 1.69 -10.15 26.34
C GLU A 64 2.46 -10.70 27.56
N GLY A 65 1.78 -11.47 28.42
CA GLY A 65 2.37 -12.02 29.64
C GLY A 65 2.24 -11.15 30.90
N GLU A 66 1.61 -9.97 30.83
CA GLU A 66 1.29 -9.12 32.00
C GLU A 66 -0.23 -9.10 32.30
N PRO A 67 -0.81 -10.20 32.83
CA PRO A 67 -2.25 -10.35 33.03
C PRO A 67 -2.82 -9.45 34.14
N THR A 68 -1.97 -8.75 34.91
CA THR A 68 -2.37 -8.01 36.11
C THR A 68 -3.22 -6.77 35.81
N LEU A 69 -3.28 -6.32 34.55
CA LEU A 69 -3.96 -5.07 34.13
C LEU A 69 -4.91 -5.23 32.94
N ARG A 70 -5.71 -6.30 32.89
CA ARG A 70 -6.67 -6.59 31.80
C ARG A 70 -7.67 -5.46 31.49
N ILE A 71 -8.14 -4.73 32.52
CA ILE A 71 -9.08 -3.60 32.32
C ILE A 71 -8.39 -2.46 31.55
N LEU A 72 -7.16 -2.13 31.91
CA LEU A 72 -6.37 -1.13 31.17
C LEU A 72 -6.08 -1.62 29.76
N GLY A 73 -5.73 -2.90 29.59
CA GLY A 73 -5.56 -3.51 28.26
C GLY A 73 -6.79 -3.35 27.37
N GLY A 74 -7.99 -3.64 27.89
CA GLY A 74 -9.25 -3.44 27.16
C GLY A 74 -9.51 -1.97 26.79
N PHE A 75 -9.21 -1.02 27.70
CA PHE A 75 -9.33 0.41 27.43
C PHE A 75 -8.37 0.88 26.33
N PHE A 76 -7.09 0.48 26.36
CA PHE A 76 -6.15 0.77 25.28
C PHE A 76 -6.53 0.05 23.97
N GLY A 77 -7.18 -1.11 24.07
CA GLY A 77 -7.78 -1.81 22.93
C GLY A 77 -8.82 -1.00 22.18
N ILE A 78 -9.56 -0.09 22.85
CA ILE A 78 -10.49 0.84 22.18
C ILE A 78 -9.73 1.79 21.26
N PHE A 79 -8.68 2.45 21.77
CA PHE A 79 -7.88 3.39 20.98
C PHE A 79 -7.15 2.69 19.83
N ARG A 80 -6.52 1.54 20.11
CA ARG A 80 -5.87 0.71 19.08
C ARG A 80 -6.88 0.28 18.03
N GLY A 81 -8.07 -0.15 18.43
CA GLY A 81 -9.17 -0.53 17.56
C GLY A 81 -9.64 0.58 16.62
N ILE A 82 -9.76 1.82 17.12
CA ILE A 82 -10.10 2.98 16.29
C ILE A 82 -8.98 3.25 15.27
N ILE A 83 -7.73 3.29 15.71
CA ILE A 83 -6.58 3.58 14.84
C ILE A 83 -6.40 2.49 13.78
N HIS A 84 -6.47 1.21 14.17
CA HIS A 84 -6.40 0.07 13.25
C HIS A 84 -7.60 0.04 12.29
N GLY A 85 -8.80 0.34 12.77
CA GLY A 85 -9.99 0.42 11.93
C GLY A 85 -9.85 1.51 10.87
N LEU A 86 -9.39 2.71 11.24
CA LEU A 86 -9.11 3.79 10.30
C LEU A 86 -8.02 3.42 9.31
N GLY A 87 -6.92 2.83 9.77
CA GLY A 87 -5.82 2.38 8.92
C GLY A 87 -6.25 1.31 7.91
N ARG A 88 -7.04 0.34 8.35
CA ARG A 88 -7.60 -0.73 7.51
C ARG A 88 -8.59 -0.17 6.49
N THR A 89 -9.55 0.66 6.91
CA THR A 89 -10.52 1.28 5.99
C THR A 89 -9.81 2.18 4.97
N ALA A 90 -8.85 3.01 5.38
CA ALA A 90 -8.08 3.87 4.49
C ALA A 90 -7.24 3.05 3.49
N SER A 91 -6.57 2.00 3.98
CA SER A 91 -5.82 1.05 3.14
C SER A 91 -6.74 0.34 2.14
N GLY A 92 -7.94 -0.04 2.56
CA GLY A 92 -8.96 -0.64 1.69
C GLY A 92 -9.41 0.31 0.58
N ALA A 93 -9.68 1.57 0.93
CA ALA A 93 -10.07 2.60 -0.04
C ALA A 93 -8.97 2.88 -1.08
N ILE A 94 -7.70 2.97 -0.67
CA ILE A 94 -6.60 3.20 -1.61
C ILE A 94 -6.34 1.95 -2.48
N GLN A 95 -6.37 0.76 -1.91
CA GLN A 95 -6.20 -0.49 -2.66
C GLN A 95 -7.29 -0.64 -3.73
N LEU A 96 -8.54 -0.38 -3.37
CA LEU A 96 -9.67 -0.47 -4.30
C LEU A 96 -9.65 0.62 -5.38
N SER A 97 -9.24 1.85 -5.06
CA SER A 97 -9.16 2.94 -6.05
C SER A 97 -7.95 2.85 -6.96
N THR A 98 -6.89 2.14 -6.53
CA THR A 98 -5.61 2.00 -7.26
C THR A 98 -5.34 0.56 -7.68
N PHE A 99 -6.37 -0.30 -7.73
CA PHE A 99 -6.17 -1.74 -7.96
C PHE A 99 -5.47 -2.05 -9.29
N PHE A 100 -5.61 -1.15 -10.27
CA PHE A 100 -5.00 -1.20 -11.60
C PHE A 100 -3.65 -0.48 -11.68
N LEU A 101 -3.10 -0.01 -10.57
CA LEU A 101 -1.79 0.61 -10.50
C LEU A 101 -0.81 -0.29 -9.73
N PRO A 102 0.49 -0.24 -10.08
CA PRO A 102 1.55 -0.79 -9.25
C PRO A 102 1.50 -0.29 -7.80
N ASN A 103 2.13 -1.01 -6.89
CA ASN A 103 2.17 -0.69 -5.47
C ASN A 103 3.55 -1.05 -4.89
N PRO A 104 4.06 -0.38 -3.84
CA PRO A 104 5.28 -0.83 -3.17
C PRO A 104 5.20 -2.32 -2.81
N LYS A 105 6.30 -3.06 -3.01
CA LYS A 105 6.37 -4.52 -2.78
C LYS A 105 5.91 -4.92 -1.37
N ASP A 106 6.35 -4.18 -0.36
CA ASP A 106 5.91 -4.35 1.00
C ASP A 106 5.98 -3.01 1.77
N ASN A 107 5.46 -3.03 2.99
CA ASN A 107 5.54 -1.92 3.94
C ASN A 107 6.33 -2.30 5.19
N ARG A 108 7.24 -3.28 5.09
CA ARG A 108 8.00 -3.72 6.26
C ARG A 108 8.92 -2.59 6.71
N GLY A 109 8.82 -2.22 7.99
CA GLY A 109 9.55 -1.09 8.56
C GLY A 109 9.03 0.28 8.12
N VAL A 110 7.89 0.36 7.41
CA VAL A 110 7.33 1.62 6.94
C VAL A 110 5.90 1.80 7.44
N GLY A 111 5.77 2.49 8.57
CA GLY A 111 4.53 2.65 9.33
C GLY A 111 4.36 1.57 10.37
N VAL A 112 3.39 1.79 11.27
CA VAL A 112 2.97 0.75 12.21
C VAL A 112 2.21 -0.32 11.42
N PRO A 113 2.60 -1.60 11.47
CA PRO A 113 1.87 -2.63 10.75
C PRO A 113 0.50 -2.89 11.41
N LEU A 114 -0.49 -3.26 10.61
CA LEU A 114 -1.68 -3.95 11.10
C LEU A 114 -1.24 -5.28 11.74
N ASP A 115 -1.94 -5.69 12.80
CA ASP A 115 -1.60 -6.93 13.54
C ASP A 115 -1.75 -8.19 12.66
N SER A 116 -2.57 -8.11 11.62
CA SER A 116 -2.86 -9.22 10.73
C SER A 116 -3.32 -8.76 9.35
N GLN A 117 -3.26 -9.69 8.40
CA GLN A 117 -3.71 -9.49 7.03
C GLN A 117 -5.21 -9.20 6.99
N TYR A 118 -5.99 -10.00 7.72
CA TYR A 118 -7.43 -9.85 7.87
C TYR A 118 -7.82 -9.64 9.32
N VAL A 119 -8.87 -8.86 9.56
CA VAL A 119 -9.28 -8.47 10.92
C VAL A 119 -9.68 -9.64 11.82
N TRP A 120 -10.14 -10.75 11.25
CA TRP A 120 -10.53 -11.95 12.01
C TRP A 120 -9.34 -12.86 12.36
N GLU A 121 -8.14 -12.52 11.92
CA GLU A 121 -6.92 -13.20 12.32
C GLU A 121 -6.40 -12.61 13.64
N GLU A 122 -5.97 -13.48 14.55
CA GLU A 122 -5.48 -13.04 15.87
C GLU A 122 -4.19 -12.22 15.73
N GLY A 123 -3.36 -12.52 14.72
CA GLY A 123 -2.20 -11.71 14.34
C GLY A 123 -1.14 -11.58 15.43
N GLU A 124 -0.08 -10.82 15.15
CA GLU A 124 0.92 -10.45 16.15
C GLU A 124 0.77 -8.97 16.50
N GLN A 125 0.66 -8.67 17.79
CA GLN A 125 0.50 -7.31 18.26
C GLN A 125 1.82 -6.55 18.10
N TYR A 126 1.88 -5.60 17.16
CA TYR A 126 3.07 -4.75 17.03
C TYR A 126 3.30 -3.98 18.33
N SER A 127 4.50 -4.12 18.90
CA SER A 127 4.95 -3.40 20.09
C SER A 127 5.85 -2.23 19.66
N LEU A 128 5.57 -1.03 20.16
CA LEU A 128 6.40 0.17 19.95
C LEU A 128 7.73 0.11 20.74
N GLY A 129 8.26 -1.09 20.97
CA GLY A 129 9.43 -1.37 21.80
C GLY A 129 10.72 -0.82 21.21
N GLU A 130 11.62 -1.70 20.76
CA GLU A 130 12.98 -1.33 20.35
C GLU A 130 13.03 -0.38 19.14
N ASP A 131 12.08 -0.50 18.21
CA ASP A 131 12.04 0.33 16.99
C ASP A 131 11.36 1.70 17.20
N GLY A 132 10.68 1.91 18.33
CA GLY A 132 10.04 3.17 18.71
C GLY A 132 9.17 3.80 17.61
N LEU A 133 9.45 5.06 17.29
CA LEU A 133 8.75 5.84 16.25
C LEU A 133 9.43 5.75 14.88
N SER A 134 10.49 4.94 14.73
CA SER A 134 11.26 4.81 13.48
C SER A 134 10.36 4.49 12.27
N PRO A 135 9.41 3.52 12.36
CA PRO A 135 8.55 3.21 11.22
C PRO A 135 7.66 4.37 10.79
N ILE A 136 7.22 5.22 11.72
CA ILE A 136 6.41 6.42 11.41
C ILE A 136 7.27 7.44 10.64
N GLY A 137 8.52 7.63 11.07
CA GLY A 137 9.49 8.47 10.37
C GLY A 137 9.78 7.96 8.95
N GLU A 138 10.03 6.66 8.82
CA GLU A 138 10.25 6.02 7.51
C GLU A 138 9.03 6.18 6.60
N LYS A 139 7.80 6.07 7.12
CA LYS A 139 6.58 6.31 6.36
C LYS A 139 6.47 7.75 5.87
N ALA A 140 6.81 8.72 6.73
CA ALA A 140 6.85 10.12 6.34
C ALA A 140 7.89 10.40 5.25
N ILE A 141 9.11 9.87 5.41
CA ILE A 141 10.22 10.05 4.47
C ILE A 141 9.90 9.40 3.12
N ARG A 142 9.44 8.15 3.13
CA ARG A 142 8.98 7.45 1.93
C ARG A 142 7.86 8.22 1.24
N GLY A 143 6.89 8.71 2.03
CA GLY A 143 5.81 9.55 1.56
C GLY A 143 6.29 10.82 0.83
N LEU A 144 7.26 11.53 1.42
CA LEU A 144 7.87 12.72 0.83
C LEU A 144 8.60 12.41 -0.48
N TYR A 145 9.45 11.38 -0.50
CA TYR A 145 10.19 11.00 -1.70
C TYR A 145 9.27 10.55 -2.83
N ASN A 146 8.32 9.66 -2.54
CA ASN A 146 7.42 9.14 -3.56
C ASN A 146 6.47 10.23 -4.11
N THR A 147 5.99 11.15 -3.25
CA THR A 147 5.14 12.26 -3.69
C THR A 147 5.92 13.32 -4.48
N GLY A 148 7.06 13.76 -3.95
CA GLY A 148 7.81 14.88 -4.50
C GLY A 148 8.70 14.49 -5.68
N LEU A 149 9.25 13.28 -5.65
CA LEU A 149 10.27 12.82 -6.61
C LEU A 149 9.80 11.65 -7.46
N GLY A 150 8.57 11.16 -7.29
CA GLY A 150 8.01 10.06 -8.10
C GLY A 150 8.08 10.29 -9.62
N ILE A 151 8.08 11.54 -10.07
CA ILE A 151 8.22 11.90 -11.49
C ILE A 151 9.59 11.53 -12.08
N LEU A 152 10.63 11.39 -11.25
CA LEU A 152 11.97 11.01 -11.69
C LEU A 152 12.04 9.57 -12.20
N ASP A 153 11.03 8.75 -11.92
CA ASP A 153 10.93 7.38 -12.42
C ASP A 153 10.57 7.37 -13.92
N MET A 154 9.89 8.42 -14.42
CA MET A 154 9.39 8.52 -15.81
C MET A 154 10.47 8.27 -16.88
N PRO A 155 11.64 8.94 -16.87
CA PRO A 155 12.64 8.72 -17.91
C PRO A 155 13.27 7.33 -17.81
N GLY A 156 13.44 6.79 -16.59
CA GLY A 156 13.96 5.43 -16.37
C GLY A 156 13.08 4.38 -17.03
N GLN A 157 11.76 4.47 -16.81
CA GLN A 157 10.77 3.56 -17.39
C GLN A 157 10.67 3.65 -18.91
N PHE A 158 10.80 4.86 -19.47
CA PHE A 158 10.77 5.03 -20.91
C PHE A 158 12.02 4.43 -21.58
N ILE A 159 13.20 4.73 -21.04
CA ILE A 159 14.49 4.18 -21.52
C ILE A 159 14.47 2.65 -21.47
N LYS A 160 13.90 2.08 -20.41
CA LYS A 160 13.72 0.64 -20.28
C LYS A 160 12.95 0.06 -21.46
N GLY A 161 11.74 0.56 -21.74
CA GLY A 161 10.92 0.00 -22.80
C GLY A 161 11.59 0.12 -24.18
N ILE A 162 12.39 1.15 -24.42
CA ILE A 162 13.22 1.25 -25.63
C ILE A 162 14.25 0.11 -25.68
N LYS A 163 15.00 -0.13 -24.59
CA LYS A 163 16.03 -1.18 -24.51
C LYS A 163 15.46 -2.58 -24.73
N GLU A 164 14.24 -2.83 -24.29
CA GLU A 164 13.54 -4.11 -24.46
C GLU A 164 12.86 -4.29 -25.82
N GLY A 165 12.98 -3.31 -26.72
CA GLY A 165 12.28 -3.32 -28.01
C GLY A 165 10.76 -3.13 -27.88
N LYS A 166 10.29 -2.64 -26.73
CA LYS A 166 8.89 -2.43 -26.36
C LYS A 166 8.62 -0.94 -26.02
N PRO A 167 8.85 0.01 -26.94
CA PRO A 167 8.81 1.44 -26.64
C PRO A 167 7.43 1.93 -26.16
N TRP A 168 6.34 1.34 -26.67
CA TRP A 168 4.99 1.68 -26.25
C TRP A 168 4.68 1.23 -24.81
N ILE A 169 5.25 0.10 -24.39
CA ILE A 169 5.15 -0.38 -23.01
C ILE A 169 5.98 0.52 -22.09
N GLY A 170 7.19 0.91 -22.51
CA GLY A 170 8.00 1.90 -21.80
C GLY A 170 7.27 3.24 -21.61
N LEU A 171 6.58 3.71 -22.65
CA LEU A 171 5.77 4.93 -22.56
C LEU A 171 4.61 4.78 -21.56
N ALA A 172 3.88 3.66 -21.60
CA ALA A 172 2.82 3.40 -20.62
C ALA A 172 3.36 3.35 -19.19
N ASN A 173 4.47 2.64 -18.97
CA ASN A 173 5.11 2.52 -17.66
C ASN A 173 5.64 3.87 -17.16
N SER A 174 6.16 4.72 -18.06
CA SER A 174 6.61 6.07 -17.72
C SER A 174 5.50 6.98 -17.18
N ILE A 175 4.23 6.61 -17.35
CA ILE A 175 3.09 7.33 -16.78
C ILE A 175 2.60 6.62 -15.52
N LEU A 176 2.42 5.30 -15.58
CA LEU A 176 1.73 4.54 -14.55
C LEU A 176 2.56 4.35 -13.27
N PHE A 177 3.88 4.15 -13.40
CA PHE A 177 4.76 3.97 -12.25
C PHE A 177 4.96 5.27 -11.45
N PRO A 178 5.26 6.42 -12.08
CA PRO A 178 5.24 7.70 -11.39
C PRO A 178 3.89 8.01 -10.74
N ALA A 179 2.77 7.73 -11.42
CA ALA A 179 1.44 7.95 -10.84
C ALA A 179 1.23 7.07 -9.60
N ALA A 180 1.60 5.79 -9.66
CA ALA A 180 1.55 4.87 -8.52
C ALA A 180 2.41 5.36 -7.34
N ARG A 181 3.65 5.81 -7.61
CA ARG A 181 4.54 6.40 -6.59
C ARG A 181 3.92 7.65 -5.97
N ILE A 182 3.46 8.60 -6.77
CA ILE A 182 2.88 9.84 -6.25
C ILE A 182 1.64 9.56 -5.40
N ILE A 183 0.74 8.67 -5.85
CA ILE A 183 -0.48 8.33 -5.13
C ILE A 183 -0.16 7.59 -3.82
N SER A 184 0.74 6.59 -3.85
CA SER A 184 1.16 5.86 -2.65
C SER A 184 1.91 6.74 -1.66
N GLY A 185 2.77 7.64 -2.16
CA GLY A 185 3.46 8.63 -1.34
C GLY A 185 2.51 9.61 -0.66
N ALA A 186 1.52 10.12 -1.40
CA ALA A 186 0.51 11.02 -0.84
C ALA A 186 -0.35 10.30 0.22
N PHE A 187 -0.67 9.03 -0.03
CA PHE A 187 -1.36 8.17 0.94
C PHE A 187 -0.52 7.94 2.20
N ASP A 188 0.77 7.66 2.07
CA ASP A 188 1.68 7.48 3.21
C ASP A 188 1.77 8.73 4.08
N LEU A 189 1.86 9.92 3.46
CA LEU A 189 1.83 11.20 4.17
C LEU A 189 0.50 11.44 4.87
N GLY A 190 -0.62 11.21 4.17
CA GLY A 190 -1.96 11.40 4.73
C GLY A 190 -2.32 10.41 5.83
N THR A 191 -1.65 9.25 5.86
CA THR A 191 -1.91 8.16 6.81
C THR A 191 -0.72 7.87 7.71
N VAL A 192 0.19 8.83 7.90
CA VAL A 192 1.47 8.61 8.60
C VAL A 192 1.29 8.01 10.02
N LEU A 193 0.21 8.39 10.70
CA LEU A 193 -0.14 7.89 12.04
C LEU A 193 -1.04 6.65 12.04
N LEU A 194 -1.55 6.26 10.86
CA LEU A 194 -2.42 5.11 10.73
C LEU A 194 -1.60 3.87 10.34
N PRO A 195 -1.97 2.70 10.86
CA PRO A 195 -1.31 1.48 10.50
C PRO A 195 -1.65 1.08 9.06
N ASN A 196 -0.74 0.35 8.44
CA ASN A 196 -0.86 -0.16 7.08
C ASN A 196 -0.62 -1.67 7.04
N SER A 197 -1.11 -2.31 5.98
CA SER A 197 -0.80 -3.72 5.72
C SER A 197 0.71 -3.90 5.56
N PRO A 198 1.34 -4.87 6.24
CA PRO A 198 2.77 -5.15 6.05
C PRO A 198 3.07 -5.60 4.62
N GLU A 199 2.09 -6.21 3.95
CA GLU A 199 2.19 -6.65 2.56
C GLU A 199 1.66 -5.59 1.60
N GLY A 200 2.40 -5.41 0.50
CA GLY A 200 1.97 -4.65 -0.65
C GLY A 200 1.19 -5.53 -1.60
N TYR A 201 -0.09 -5.20 -1.83
CA TYR A 201 -0.91 -5.91 -2.82
C TYR A 201 -0.78 -5.26 -4.18
N GLY A 202 -0.96 -6.07 -5.22
CA GLY A 202 -0.86 -5.63 -6.62
C GLY A 202 0.51 -5.91 -7.21
N TYR A 203 0.72 -5.37 -8.40
CA TYR A 203 2.01 -5.50 -9.07
C TYR A 203 3.09 -4.71 -8.31
N PRO A 204 4.20 -5.32 -7.88
CA PRO A 204 5.17 -4.69 -7.00
C PRO A 204 6.00 -3.61 -7.74
N LEU A 205 6.24 -2.49 -7.07
CA LEU A 205 7.35 -1.58 -7.35
C LEU A 205 8.60 -2.22 -6.75
N GLU A 206 9.52 -2.67 -7.59
CA GLU A 206 10.77 -3.29 -7.13
C GLU A 206 11.77 -2.27 -6.58
N GLU A 207 11.80 -1.04 -7.09
CA GLU A 207 12.76 -0.05 -6.61
C GLU A 207 12.31 0.65 -5.33
N LYS A 208 13.28 0.88 -4.45
CA LYS A 208 13.06 1.52 -3.17
C LYS A 208 12.79 3.01 -3.33
N TYR A 209 13.46 3.66 -4.28
CA TYR A 209 13.36 5.10 -4.50
C TYR A 209 13.07 5.49 -5.96
N PRO A 210 12.48 6.67 -6.21
CA PRO A 210 12.14 7.11 -7.56
C PRO A 210 13.33 7.28 -8.53
N TRP A 211 14.54 7.48 -8.02
CA TRP A 211 15.74 7.69 -8.83
C TRP A 211 16.52 6.41 -9.14
N ASP A 212 16.16 5.28 -8.51
CA ASP A 212 16.85 4.01 -8.72
C ASP A 212 16.75 3.55 -10.18
N ALA A 213 15.58 3.77 -10.80
CA ALA A 213 15.36 3.51 -12.23
C ALA A 213 16.28 4.34 -13.15
N LEU A 214 16.74 5.51 -12.71
CA LEU A 214 17.67 6.36 -13.46
C LEU A 214 19.13 5.97 -13.22
N ILE A 215 19.50 5.76 -11.96
CA ILE A 215 20.90 5.62 -11.53
C ILE A 215 21.39 4.20 -11.75
N GLU A 216 20.63 3.22 -11.27
CA GLU A 216 21.11 1.84 -11.21
C GLU A 216 20.87 1.12 -12.53
N GLY A 217 19.94 1.63 -13.35
CA GLY A 217 19.44 0.89 -14.50
C GLY A 217 18.88 -0.48 -14.11
N ASN A 218 18.53 -0.65 -12.83
CA ASN A 218 17.73 -1.74 -12.33
C ASN A 218 16.29 -1.42 -12.73
N TYR A 219 16.00 -1.70 -13.99
CA TYR A 219 14.71 -1.43 -14.58
C TYR A 219 13.82 -2.67 -14.39
N TYR A 220 12.77 -2.64 -13.55
CA TYR A 220 11.76 -3.71 -13.31
C TYR A 220 11.99 -5.11 -13.95
N ASN A 221 13.07 -5.81 -13.64
CA ASN A 221 13.30 -7.17 -14.14
C ASN A 221 13.33 -8.02 -12.88
N GLU A 222 12.48 -9.02 -12.68
CA GLU A 222 12.28 -10.17 -13.55
C GLU A 222 10.94 -10.86 -13.22
N LEU A 223 10.20 -11.23 -14.27
CA LEU A 223 9.65 -12.60 -14.40
C LEU A 223 10.09 -13.13 -15.76
#